data_AF-A0A286EWP6-F1
#
_entry.id   AF-A0A286EWP6-F1
#
_cell.length_a   1.000
_cell.length_b   1.000
_cell.length_c   1.000
_cell.angle_alpha   90.00
_cell.angle_beta   90.00
_cell.angle_gamma   90.00
#
_symmetry.space_group_name_H-M   'P 1'
#
loop_
_entity.id
_entity.type
_entity.pdbx_description
1 polymer ?
#
loop_
_entity_poly.entity_id
_entity_poly.type
_entity_poly.pdbx_seq_one_letter_code
_entity_poly.pdbx_strand_id
1 'polypeptide(L)'
;NLNVKNAATVGDILNSGWNVQENGAARDFVKAYDTVNFVNGSGTIANVSVNANGTIANVSYNADVDGTTVIVNKDGKLQAISAAPIMGNTDAENGKATVGTSPEYTDEKGDILTKRPDGTFVKVDGTVVDAANVTTTNKSDAPRVANVGDIVETINKTGFNMSANNANSTLVNPGETVNFVNGNGTSVSLSTDANGTSTIKVDSPIAYVNANKDDTSTPSNTSTFVGAEPVQVQNVASGVRAESKVPAANVSNPTAGDKKAIANAIGNVTGATLTNVANIGDVQAAAAAAKTEVTSANGTIAVSNSTGANGQTIYNVEVANTTLTVSNGTGSTPAGKVEA
;
A
#
# COMPACT_ATOMS: atom_id res chain seq x y z
N ASN A 1 -68.99 -69.87 -7.31
CA ASN A 1 -68.48 -71.24 -7.42
C ASN A 1 -68.61 -71.73 -8.85
N LEU A 2 -67.50 -71.77 -9.59
CA LEU A 2 -67.44 -72.35 -10.92
C LEU A 2 -67.53 -73.89 -10.79
N ASN A 3 -68.32 -74.56 -11.63
CA ASN A 3 -68.32 -76.02 -11.69
C ASN A 3 -67.11 -76.50 -12.51
N VAL A 4 -66.08 -77.01 -11.85
CA VAL A 4 -64.80 -77.43 -12.46
C VAL A 4 -64.86 -78.82 -13.13
N LYS A 5 -66.03 -79.44 -13.25
CA LYS A 5 -66.21 -80.78 -13.86
C LYS A 5 -66.80 -80.76 -15.27
N ASN A 6 -67.07 -79.58 -15.83
CA ASN A 6 -67.59 -79.43 -17.20
C ASN A 6 -66.44 -79.34 -18.21
N ALA A 7 -66.67 -79.82 -19.44
CA ALA A 7 -65.72 -79.66 -20.53
C ALA A 7 -65.69 -78.20 -21.02
N ALA A 8 -64.50 -77.63 -21.19
CA ALA A 8 -64.31 -76.31 -21.82
C ALA A 8 -64.58 -76.40 -23.34
N THR A 9 -65.22 -75.37 -23.89
CA THR A 9 -65.42 -75.24 -25.34
C THR A 9 -64.23 -74.53 -25.99
N VAL A 10 -64.09 -74.65 -27.32
CA VAL A 10 -63.09 -73.88 -28.09
C VAL A 10 -63.33 -72.37 -27.93
N GLY A 11 -64.59 -71.96 -27.80
CA GLY A 11 -64.96 -70.57 -27.53
C GLY A 11 -64.45 -70.07 -26.18
N ASP A 12 -64.43 -70.91 -25.15
CA ASP A 12 -63.90 -70.54 -23.83
C ASP A 12 -62.38 -70.28 -23.89
N ILE A 13 -61.65 -71.08 -24.67
CA ILE A 13 -60.20 -70.94 -24.85
C ILE A 13 -59.86 -69.67 -25.65
N LEU A 14 -60.56 -69.43 -26.76
CA LEU A 14 -60.29 -68.27 -27.62
C LEU A 14 -60.69 -66.93 -27.00
N ASN A 15 -61.56 -66.93 -25.99
CA ASN A 15 -61.94 -65.74 -25.22
C ASN A 15 -61.24 -65.63 -23.86
N SER A 16 -60.34 -66.56 -23.53
CA SER A 16 -59.46 -66.45 -22.36
C SER A 16 -58.24 -65.58 -22.66
N GLY A 17 -57.72 -64.90 -21.64
CA GLY A 17 -56.65 -63.93 -21.83
C GLY A 17 -56.28 -63.17 -20.56
N TRP A 18 -55.48 -62.13 -20.73
CA TRP A 18 -55.03 -61.27 -19.64
C TRP A 18 -54.96 -59.81 -20.09
N ASN A 19 -55.09 -58.88 -19.13
CA ASN A 19 -55.05 -57.45 -19.42
C ASN A 19 -53.61 -56.93 -19.40
N VAL A 20 -53.25 -56.12 -20.40
CA VAL A 20 -52.06 -55.28 -20.39
C VAL A 20 -52.44 -53.91 -19.82
N GLN A 21 -51.64 -53.42 -18.88
CA GLN A 21 -51.82 -52.10 -18.30
C GLN A 21 -50.53 -51.28 -18.41
N GLU A 22 -50.69 -49.97 -18.62
CA GLU A 22 -49.60 -49.01 -18.48
C GLU A 22 -49.89 -48.16 -17.25
N ASN A 23 -48.99 -48.20 -16.26
CA ASN A 23 -49.12 -47.44 -15.01
C ASN A 23 -50.48 -47.60 -14.31
N GLY A 24 -51.03 -48.82 -14.32
CA GLY A 24 -52.32 -49.18 -13.70
C GLY A 24 -53.56 -48.91 -14.54
N ALA A 25 -53.43 -48.32 -15.73
CA ALA A 25 -54.53 -48.12 -16.67
C ALA A 25 -54.59 -49.25 -17.70
N ALA A 26 -55.74 -49.89 -17.86
CA ALA A 26 -55.93 -50.91 -18.90
C ALA A 26 -55.72 -50.32 -20.30
N ARG A 27 -54.85 -50.98 -21.07
CA ARG A 27 -54.53 -50.62 -22.46
C ARG A 27 -55.08 -51.64 -23.44
N ASP A 28 -55.00 -52.93 -23.12
CA ASP A 28 -55.42 -53.99 -24.03
C ASP A 28 -55.80 -55.29 -23.29
N PHE A 29 -56.54 -56.19 -23.94
CA PHE A 29 -56.84 -57.55 -23.49
C PHE A 29 -56.25 -58.57 -24.48
N VAL A 30 -55.17 -59.22 -24.07
CA VAL A 30 -54.37 -60.16 -24.87
C VAL A 30 -54.99 -61.55 -24.82
N LYS A 31 -55.36 -62.08 -25.98
CA LYS A 31 -55.95 -63.41 -26.18
C LYS A 31 -54.91 -64.40 -26.71
N ALA A 32 -55.32 -65.65 -26.84
CA ALA A 32 -54.53 -66.67 -27.53
C ALA A 32 -54.15 -66.23 -28.95
N TYR A 33 -52.89 -66.43 -29.33
CA TYR A 33 -52.26 -66.07 -30.61
C TYR A 33 -51.96 -64.58 -30.86
N ASP A 34 -52.27 -63.69 -29.90
CA ASP A 34 -51.80 -62.30 -29.99
C ASP A 34 -50.29 -62.20 -29.76
N THR A 35 -49.65 -61.18 -30.35
CA THR A 35 -48.21 -60.92 -30.20
C THR A 35 -48.00 -59.66 -29.38
N VAL A 36 -47.19 -59.77 -28.31
CA VAL A 36 -46.74 -58.62 -27.52
C VAL A 36 -45.30 -58.29 -27.91
N ASN A 37 -45.08 -57.08 -28.40
CA ASN A 37 -43.75 -56.59 -28.81
C ASN A 37 -43.25 -55.52 -27.83
N PHE A 38 -42.08 -55.74 -27.24
CA PHE A 38 -41.40 -54.77 -26.37
C PHE A 38 -40.39 -53.99 -27.20
N VAL A 39 -40.69 -52.72 -27.48
CA VAL A 39 -39.87 -51.85 -28.34
C VAL A 39 -38.88 -51.01 -27.51
N ASN A 40 -37.79 -50.57 -28.16
CA ASN A 40 -36.87 -49.61 -27.55
C ASN A 40 -37.55 -48.26 -27.33
N GLY A 41 -37.25 -47.64 -26.19
CA GLY A 41 -37.66 -46.28 -25.85
C GLY A 41 -36.56 -45.25 -26.14
N SER A 42 -36.85 -43.97 -25.90
CA SER A 42 -35.84 -42.91 -26.01
C SER A 42 -34.77 -43.08 -24.92
N GLY A 43 -33.56 -43.51 -25.30
CA GLY A 43 -32.46 -43.75 -24.36
C GLY A 43 -32.54 -45.07 -23.58
N THR A 44 -33.41 -46.00 -24.00
CA THR A 44 -33.55 -47.32 -23.36
C THR A 44 -33.73 -48.44 -24.36
N ILE A 45 -33.11 -49.59 -24.10
CA ILE A 45 -33.25 -50.81 -24.89
C ILE A 45 -34.07 -51.82 -24.10
N ALA A 46 -35.11 -52.39 -24.73
CA ALA A 46 -35.88 -53.49 -24.15
C ALA A 46 -35.24 -54.83 -24.53
N ASN A 47 -35.08 -55.73 -23.56
CA ASN A 47 -34.57 -57.07 -23.77
C ASN A 47 -35.52 -58.11 -23.18
N VAL A 48 -35.79 -59.18 -23.94
CA VAL A 48 -36.58 -60.32 -23.49
C VAL A 48 -35.70 -61.56 -23.50
N SER A 49 -35.64 -62.24 -22.36
CA SER A 49 -34.98 -63.55 -22.24
C SER A 49 -35.94 -64.56 -21.62
N VAL A 50 -35.88 -65.81 -22.08
CA VAL A 50 -36.69 -66.91 -21.54
C VAL A 50 -35.76 -67.84 -20.78
N ASN A 51 -36.16 -68.25 -19.57
CA ASN A 51 -35.38 -69.19 -18.78
C ASN A 51 -35.29 -70.57 -19.47
N ALA A 52 -34.31 -71.39 -19.06
CA ALA A 52 -33.99 -72.65 -19.76
C ALA A 52 -35.15 -73.65 -19.85
N ASN A 53 -36.14 -73.58 -18.96
CA ASN A 53 -37.32 -74.45 -18.95
C ASN A 53 -38.57 -73.83 -19.61
N GLY A 54 -38.46 -72.62 -20.19
CA GLY A 54 -39.55 -71.99 -20.94
C GLY A 54 -40.71 -71.43 -20.11
N THR A 55 -40.59 -71.41 -18.78
CA THR A 55 -41.71 -71.07 -17.88
C THR A 55 -41.75 -69.60 -17.46
N ILE A 56 -40.63 -68.87 -17.60
CA ILE A 56 -40.52 -67.46 -17.21
C ILE A 56 -39.84 -66.68 -18.34
N ALA A 57 -40.55 -65.66 -18.84
CA ALA A 57 -39.99 -64.63 -19.69
C ALA A 57 -39.62 -63.41 -18.83
N ASN A 58 -38.33 -63.06 -18.79
CA ASN A 58 -37.84 -61.86 -18.14
C ASN A 58 -37.79 -60.73 -19.16
N VAL A 59 -38.40 -59.60 -18.82
CA VAL A 59 -38.34 -58.35 -19.60
C VAL A 59 -37.50 -57.35 -18.82
N SER A 60 -36.41 -56.90 -19.42
CA SER A 60 -35.47 -55.94 -18.82
C SER A 60 -35.40 -54.68 -19.68
N TYR A 61 -35.23 -53.53 -19.02
CA TYR A 61 -35.01 -52.24 -19.66
C TYR A 61 -33.65 -51.71 -19.27
N ASN A 62 -32.75 -51.62 -20.25
CA ASN A 62 -31.40 -51.14 -20.05
C ASN A 62 -31.29 -49.71 -20.57
N ALA A 63 -30.41 -48.90 -19.96
CA ALA A 63 -30.05 -47.61 -20.52
C ALA A 63 -29.24 -47.79 -21.81
N ASP A 64 -29.56 -47.00 -22.83
CA ASP A 64 -28.80 -46.92 -24.08
C ASP A 64 -27.71 -45.85 -23.92
N VAL A 65 -26.49 -46.28 -23.62
CA VAL A 65 -25.36 -45.38 -23.33
C VAL A 65 -24.34 -45.41 -24.47
N ASP A 66 -23.74 -44.26 -24.77
CA ASP A 66 -22.70 -44.14 -25.81
C ASP A 66 -21.35 -44.77 -25.39
N GLY A 67 -21.17 -45.03 -24.11
CA GLY A 67 -19.93 -45.54 -23.54
C GLY A 67 -18.80 -44.52 -23.49
N THR A 68 -19.02 -43.27 -23.88
CA THR A 68 -17.98 -42.24 -24.01
C THR A 68 -18.26 -41.03 -23.14
N THR A 69 -19.52 -40.60 -23.03
CA THR A 69 -19.96 -39.57 -22.08
C THR A 69 -20.65 -40.19 -20.87
N VAL A 70 -21.32 -41.34 -21.04
CA VAL A 70 -21.97 -42.08 -19.95
C VAL A 70 -21.72 -43.58 -20.12
N ILE A 71 -21.46 -44.29 -19.01
CA ILE A 71 -21.36 -45.75 -18.96
C ILE A 71 -22.31 -46.32 -17.90
N VAL A 72 -22.63 -47.61 -18.04
CA VAL A 72 -23.11 -48.43 -16.91
C VAL A 72 -21.88 -49.01 -16.21
N ASN A 73 -21.67 -48.64 -14.95
CA ASN A 73 -20.51 -49.10 -14.19
C ASN A 73 -20.67 -50.56 -13.73
N LYS A 74 -19.60 -51.13 -13.16
CA LYS A 74 -19.58 -52.51 -12.63
C LYS A 74 -20.66 -52.83 -11.58
N ASP A 75 -21.22 -51.80 -10.93
CA ASP A 75 -22.27 -51.93 -9.92
C ASP A 75 -23.68 -51.75 -10.55
N GLY A 76 -23.77 -51.65 -11.88
CA GLY A 76 -25.02 -51.52 -12.64
C GLY A 76 -25.63 -50.12 -12.64
N LYS A 77 -24.87 -49.07 -12.26
CA LYS A 77 -25.34 -47.68 -12.19
C LYS A 77 -24.80 -46.83 -13.35
N LEU A 78 -25.56 -45.80 -13.76
CA LEU A 78 -25.08 -44.81 -14.72
C LEU A 78 -23.99 -43.93 -14.11
N GLN A 79 -22.89 -43.74 -14.84
CA GLN A 79 -21.77 -42.88 -14.48
C GLN A 79 -21.38 -42.00 -15.66
N ALA A 80 -21.33 -40.69 -15.45
CA ALA A 80 -20.78 -39.75 -16.43
C ALA A 80 -19.25 -39.86 -16.47
N ILE A 81 -18.68 -39.79 -17.67
CA ILE A 81 -17.24 -39.73 -17.89
C ILE A 81 -16.89 -38.27 -18.17
N SER A 82 -16.16 -37.65 -17.25
CA SER A 82 -15.56 -36.32 -17.44
C SER A 82 -14.10 -36.38 -17.06
N ALA A 83 -13.20 -35.99 -17.96
CA ALA A 83 -11.84 -35.63 -17.57
C ALA A 83 -11.92 -34.28 -16.85
N ALA A 84 -11.66 -34.26 -15.54
CA ALA A 84 -11.52 -32.98 -14.85
C ALA A 84 -10.26 -32.30 -15.39
N PRO A 85 -10.33 -31.06 -15.93
CA PRO A 85 -9.13 -30.30 -16.18
C PRO A 85 -8.41 -30.08 -14.85
N ILE A 86 -7.13 -30.46 -14.78
CA ILE A 86 -6.29 -30.16 -13.60
C ILE A 86 -5.93 -28.68 -13.69
N MET A 87 -6.79 -27.83 -13.13
CA MET A 87 -6.55 -26.39 -13.08
C MET A 87 -5.56 -26.06 -11.96
N GLY A 88 -4.30 -25.80 -12.34
CA GLY A 88 -3.23 -25.40 -11.42
C GLY A 88 -2.56 -26.58 -10.72
N ASN A 89 -1.24 -26.50 -10.59
CA ASN A 89 -0.44 -27.40 -9.76
C ASN A 89 0.23 -26.59 -8.64
N THR A 90 0.66 -27.26 -7.58
CA THR A 90 1.50 -26.65 -6.54
C THR A 90 2.91 -27.17 -6.74
N ASP A 91 3.92 -26.29 -6.74
CA ASP A 91 5.29 -26.77 -6.67
C ASP A 91 5.45 -27.57 -5.36
N ALA A 92 6.02 -28.77 -5.46
CA ALA A 92 6.12 -29.65 -4.31
C ALA A 92 7.16 -29.14 -3.28
N GLU A 93 8.00 -28.18 -3.70
CA GLU A 93 9.19 -27.74 -2.98
C GLU A 93 8.96 -26.45 -2.17
N ASN A 94 8.09 -25.54 -2.65
CA ASN A 94 7.83 -24.23 -2.02
C ASN A 94 6.34 -23.94 -1.77
N GLY A 95 5.43 -24.86 -2.09
CA GLY A 95 3.98 -24.65 -1.95
C GLY A 95 3.40 -23.60 -2.91
N LYS A 96 4.13 -23.21 -3.96
CA LYS A 96 3.73 -22.11 -4.85
C LYS A 96 2.84 -22.60 -5.99
N ALA A 97 1.79 -21.85 -6.31
CA ALA A 97 0.90 -22.16 -7.42
C ALA A 97 1.66 -22.04 -8.77
N THR A 98 1.50 -23.04 -9.64
CA THR A 98 2.13 -23.15 -10.95
C THR A 98 1.10 -23.58 -12.01
N VAL A 99 1.48 -23.43 -13.28
CA VAL A 99 0.65 -23.88 -14.40
C VAL A 99 0.45 -25.38 -14.32
N GLY A 100 -0.82 -25.81 -14.35
CA GLY A 100 -1.18 -27.22 -14.35
C GLY A 100 -0.84 -27.92 -15.67
N THR A 101 -0.74 -29.24 -15.61
CA THR A 101 -0.75 -30.08 -16.80
C THR A 101 -1.85 -31.12 -16.67
N SER A 102 -2.51 -31.44 -17.78
CA SER A 102 -3.53 -32.50 -17.83
C SER A 102 -3.12 -33.55 -18.87
N PRO A 103 -3.29 -34.85 -18.58
CA PRO A 103 -3.01 -35.90 -19.55
C PRO A 103 -4.05 -35.86 -20.67
N GLU A 104 -3.56 -35.87 -21.90
CA GLU A 104 -4.31 -36.10 -23.12
C GLU A 104 -3.91 -37.47 -23.68
N TYR A 105 -4.90 -38.28 -24.02
CA TYR A 105 -4.70 -39.62 -24.57
C TYR A 105 -5.04 -39.59 -26.04
N THR A 106 -4.13 -40.08 -26.90
CA THR A 106 -4.36 -40.20 -28.35
C THR A 106 -4.00 -41.58 -28.87
N ASP A 107 -4.62 -42.00 -29.97
CA ASP A 107 -4.18 -43.21 -30.69
C ASP A 107 -3.02 -42.92 -31.66
N GLU A 108 -2.58 -43.95 -32.41
CA GLU A 108 -1.51 -43.84 -33.41
C GLU A 108 -1.81 -42.84 -34.56
N LYS A 109 -3.09 -42.51 -34.77
CA LYS A 109 -3.54 -41.57 -35.80
C LYS A 109 -3.68 -40.14 -35.25
N GLY A 110 -3.53 -39.96 -33.94
CA GLY A 110 -3.70 -38.68 -33.25
C GLY A 110 -5.14 -38.38 -32.83
N ASP A 111 -6.07 -39.35 -32.92
CA ASP A 111 -7.44 -39.17 -32.45
C ASP A 111 -7.47 -39.13 -30.92
N ILE A 112 -8.23 -38.19 -30.33
CA ILE A 112 -8.39 -38.07 -28.87
C ILE A 112 -9.18 -39.27 -28.32
N LEU A 113 -8.68 -39.83 -27.22
CA LEU A 113 -9.26 -40.95 -26.50
C LEU A 113 -9.75 -40.54 -25.12
N THR A 114 -10.77 -41.23 -24.65
CA THR A 114 -11.28 -41.10 -23.28
C THR A 114 -10.80 -42.26 -22.44
N LYS A 115 -10.13 -41.97 -21.32
CA LYS A 115 -9.77 -42.99 -20.32
C LYS A 115 -10.94 -43.24 -19.38
N ARG A 116 -11.42 -44.48 -19.34
CA ARG A 116 -12.50 -44.92 -18.44
C ARG A 116 -11.97 -45.23 -17.04
N PRO A 117 -12.85 -45.24 -16.01
CA PRO A 117 -12.46 -45.59 -14.63
C PRO A 117 -11.88 -47.00 -14.46
N ASP A 118 -12.22 -47.92 -15.36
CA ASP A 118 -11.67 -49.29 -15.40
C ASP A 118 -10.27 -49.36 -16.01
N GLY A 119 -9.71 -48.22 -16.46
CA GLY A 119 -8.39 -48.12 -17.05
C GLY A 119 -8.35 -48.31 -18.57
N THR A 120 -9.47 -48.63 -19.22
CA THR A 120 -9.54 -48.78 -20.69
C THR A 120 -9.60 -47.44 -21.40
N PHE A 121 -9.16 -47.42 -22.66
CA PHE A 121 -9.19 -46.24 -23.52
C PHE A 121 -10.18 -46.45 -24.66
N VAL A 122 -11.04 -45.46 -24.90
CA VAL A 122 -12.06 -45.54 -25.95
C VAL A 122 -12.07 -44.33 -26.86
N LYS A 123 -12.36 -44.57 -28.14
CA LYS A 123 -12.66 -43.54 -29.12
C LYS A 123 -14.05 -42.94 -28.89
N VAL A 124 -14.35 -41.84 -29.57
CA VAL A 124 -15.67 -41.17 -29.56
C VAL A 124 -16.81 -42.11 -30.02
N ASP A 125 -16.50 -43.09 -30.88
CA ASP A 125 -17.47 -44.09 -31.35
C ASP A 125 -17.64 -45.31 -30.41
N GLY A 126 -16.98 -45.30 -29.24
CA GLY A 126 -17.05 -46.36 -28.24
C GLY A 126 -16.08 -47.53 -28.46
N THR A 127 -15.30 -47.52 -29.54
CA THR A 127 -14.30 -48.57 -29.83
C THR A 127 -13.18 -48.56 -28.79
N VAL A 128 -12.86 -49.72 -28.23
CA VAL A 128 -11.75 -49.90 -27.29
C VAL A 128 -10.42 -49.92 -28.05
N VAL A 129 -9.46 -49.15 -27.56
CA VAL A 129 -8.09 -49.09 -28.06
C VAL A 129 -7.17 -49.83 -27.09
N ASP A 130 -6.31 -50.69 -27.62
CA ASP A 130 -5.26 -51.35 -26.83
C ASP A 130 -4.36 -50.30 -26.20
N ALA A 131 -4.09 -50.42 -24.90
CA ALA A 131 -3.24 -49.50 -24.16
C ALA A 131 -1.82 -49.40 -24.75
N ALA A 132 -1.33 -50.44 -25.45
CA ALA A 132 -0.04 -50.40 -26.16
C ALA A 132 0.00 -49.38 -27.31
N ASN A 133 -1.16 -49.02 -27.85
CA ASN A 133 -1.31 -48.10 -28.98
C ASN A 133 -1.76 -46.69 -28.53
N VAL A 134 -1.76 -46.43 -27.22
CA VAL A 134 -2.16 -45.15 -26.65
C VAL A 134 -0.93 -44.32 -26.30
N THR A 135 -0.86 -43.12 -26.87
CA THR A 135 0.12 -42.11 -26.47
C THR A 135 -0.50 -41.22 -25.40
N THR A 136 0.18 -41.06 -24.26
CA THR A 136 -0.21 -40.10 -23.22
C THR A 136 0.70 -38.88 -23.31
N THR A 137 0.12 -37.71 -23.57
CA THR A 137 0.84 -36.44 -23.58
C THR A 137 0.29 -35.55 -22.48
N ASN A 138 1.14 -35.07 -21.58
CA ASN A 138 0.73 -34.03 -20.63
C ASN A 138 0.68 -32.69 -21.34
N LYS A 139 -0.53 -32.18 -21.59
CA LYS A 139 -0.72 -30.85 -22.17
C LYS A 139 -0.63 -29.82 -21.06
N SER A 140 0.18 -28.78 -21.30
CA SER A 140 0.30 -27.63 -20.43
C SER A 140 -0.88 -26.70 -20.62
N ASP A 141 -1.36 -26.13 -19.53
CA ASP A 141 -2.36 -25.06 -19.53
C ASP A 141 -1.74 -23.68 -19.86
N ALA A 142 -0.44 -23.59 -20.10
CA ALA A 142 0.27 -22.36 -20.45
C ALA A 142 -0.33 -21.56 -21.63
N PRO A 143 -0.81 -22.16 -22.74
CA PRO A 143 -1.34 -21.40 -23.87
C PRO A 143 -2.76 -20.85 -23.63
N ARG A 144 -3.33 -21.02 -22.42
CA ARG A 144 -4.62 -20.41 -22.07
C ARG A 144 -4.48 -18.89 -21.93
N VAL A 145 -5.59 -18.17 -22.16
CA VAL A 145 -5.66 -16.70 -22.15
C VAL A 145 -5.21 -16.09 -20.80
N ALA A 146 -5.38 -16.83 -19.71
CA ALA A 146 -4.76 -16.55 -18.42
C ALA A 146 -4.47 -17.89 -17.73
N ASN A 147 -3.22 -18.10 -17.32
CA ASN A 147 -2.82 -19.25 -16.54
C ASN A 147 -2.34 -18.83 -15.13
N VAL A 148 -2.23 -19.79 -14.21
CA VAL A 148 -1.79 -19.53 -12.82
C VAL A 148 -0.39 -18.92 -12.78
N GLY A 149 0.49 -19.29 -13.70
CA GLY A 149 1.81 -18.70 -13.85
C GLY A 149 1.74 -17.21 -14.17
N ASP A 150 0.92 -16.82 -15.15
CA ASP A 150 0.73 -15.41 -15.53
C ASP A 150 0.19 -14.58 -14.35
N ILE A 151 -0.76 -15.13 -13.58
CA ILE A 151 -1.33 -14.46 -12.41
C ILE A 151 -0.26 -14.23 -11.34
N VAL A 152 0.52 -15.26 -11.04
CA VAL A 152 1.61 -15.19 -10.08
C VAL A 152 2.68 -14.21 -10.52
N GLU A 153 3.06 -14.22 -11.79
CA GLU A 153 4.02 -13.26 -12.36
C GLU A 153 3.47 -11.83 -12.29
N THR A 154 2.20 -11.65 -12.65
CA THR A 154 1.52 -10.34 -12.58
C THR A 154 1.51 -9.82 -11.15
N ILE A 155 1.08 -10.61 -10.17
CA ILE A 155 1.07 -10.20 -8.76
C ILE A 155 2.48 -9.78 -8.31
N ASN A 156 3.51 -10.58 -8.61
CA ASN A 156 4.88 -10.29 -8.20
C ASN A 156 5.52 -9.10 -8.93
N LYS A 157 4.95 -8.66 -10.06
CA LYS A 157 5.41 -7.49 -10.84
C LYS A 157 4.48 -6.27 -10.70
N THR A 158 3.32 -6.43 -10.07
CA THR A 158 2.44 -5.31 -9.73
C THR A 158 3.02 -4.51 -8.58
N GLY A 159 2.52 -3.30 -8.37
CA GLY A 159 2.99 -2.41 -7.33
C GLY A 159 2.63 -0.96 -7.61
N PHE A 160 3.24 -0.05 -6.86
CA PHE A 160 3.18 1.38 -7.13
C PHE A 160 4.60 1.96 -7.15
N ASN A 161 4.81 2.98 -7.98
CA ASN A 161 6.09 3.71 -7.99
C ASN A 161 6.11 4.69 -6.82
N MET A 162 7.18 4.63 -6.03
CA MET A 162 7.48 5.60 -4.98
C MET A 162 8.71 6.41 -5.39
N SER A 163 8.63 7.74 -5.27
CA SER A 163 9.77 8.63 -5.52
C SER A 163 9.81 9.75 -4.48
N ALA A 164 11.00 10.29 -4.24
CA ALA A 164 11.20 11.44 -3.38
C ALA A 164 11.72 12.59 -4.22
N ASN A 165 11.04 13.75 -4.19
CA ASN A 165 11.41 14.95 -4.96
C ASN A 165 11.55 14.71 -6.47
N ASN A 166 10.68 13.90 -7.06
CA ASN A 166 10.74 13.48 -8.47
C ASN A 166 12.08 12.80 -8.86
N ALA A 167 12.81 12.25 -7.90
CA ALA A 167 14.07 11.54 -8.09
C ALA A 167 14.00 10.16 -7.42
N ASN A 168 14.91 9.24 -7.81
CA ASN A 168 15.08 7.90 -7.22
C ASN A 168 13.77 7.10 -7.13
N SER A 169 13.10 6.86 -8.26
CA SER A 169 11.88 6.06 -8.31
C SER A 169 12.19 4.58 -8.06
N THR A 170 11.48 3.97 -7.13
CA THR A 170 11.51 2.53 -6.86
C THR A 170 10.10 1.96 -7.01
N LEU A 171 9.97 0.83 -7.71
CA LEU A 171 8.73 0.05 -7.71
C LEU A 171 8.61 -0.64 -6.36
N VAL A 172 7.54 -0.36 -5.63
CA VAL A 172 7.21 -1.06 -4.37
C VAL A 172 6.30 -2.23 -4.71
N ASN A 173 6.82 -3.45 -4.57
CA ASN A 173 6.08 -4.69 -4.87
C ASN A 173 5.22 -5.13 -3.65
N PRO A 174 4.17 -5.94 -3.87
CA PRO A 174 3.41 -6.55 -2.78
C PRO A 174 4.30 -7.27 -1.76
N GLY A 175 4.09 -6.98 -0.47
CA GLY A 175 4.84 -7.56 0.63
C GLY A 175 6.13 -6.81 1.01
N GLU A 176 6.58 -5.84 0.21
CA GLU A 176 7.69 -4.98 0.60
C GLU A 176 7.29 -4.00 1.71
N THR A 177 8.26 -3.61 2.54
CA THR A 177 8.06 -2.61 3.60
C THR A 177 8.63 -1.28 3.18
N VAL A 178 7.82 -0.23 3.25
CA VAL A 178 8.27 1.16 3.13
C VAL A 178 8.37 1.76 4.52
N ASN A 179 9.56 2.25 4.88
CA ASN A 179 9.80 2.87 6.18
C ASN A 179 10.10 4.37 6.03
N PHE A 180 9.23 5.22 6.55
CA PHE A 180 9.47 6.65 6.64
C PHE A 180 10.11 6.98 7.99
N VAL A 181 11.36 7.46 7.97
CA VAL A 181 12.15 7.72 9.16
C VAL A 181 12.18 9.21 9.51
N ASN A 182 12.44 9.51 10.78
CA ASN A 182 12.62 10.89 11.26
C ASN A 182 13.82 11.55 10.56
N GLY A 183 13.64 12.79 10.10
CA GLY A 183 14.72 13.65 9.63
C GLY A 183 15.30 14.50 10.76
N ASN A 184 16.30 15.30 10.45
CA ASN A 184 16.80 16.29 11.40
C ASN A 184 15.74 17.38 11.62
N GLY A 185 15.23 17.48 12.85
CA GLY A 185 14.23 18.49 13.21
C GLY A 185 12.82 18.16 12.76
N THR A 186 12.55 16.95 12.26
CA THR A 186 11.20 16.49 11.95
C THR A 186 10.92 15.13 12.57
N SER A 187 9.66 14.88 12.89
CA SER A 187 9.18 13.57 13.30
C SER A 187 8.11 13.06 12.34
N VAL A 188 8.21 11.80 11.97
CA VAL A 188 7.22 11.13 11.12
C VAL A 188 6.35 10.23 11.99
N SER A 189 5.04 10.30 11.77
CA SER A 189 4.07 9.40 12.37
C SER A 189 3.15 8.81 11.31
N LEU A 190 2.75 7.55 11.53
CA LEU A 190 1.78 6.84 10.71
C LEU A 190 0.56 6.53 11.59
N SER A 191 -0.62 6.87 11.09
CA SER A 191 -1.89 6.49 11.71
C SER A 191 -2.82 5.94 10.64
N THR A 192 -3.66 4.98 11.01
CA THR A 192 -4.68 4.41 10.12
C THR A 192 -6.03 4.57 10.81
N ASP A 193 -6.99 5.18 10.11
CA ASP A 193 -8.34 5.35 10.64
C ASP A 193 -9.18 4.06 10.54
N ALA A 194 -10.40 4.08 11.09
CA ALA A 194 -11.30 2.93 11.07
C ALA A 194 -11.79 2.55 9.65
N ASN A 195 -11.67 3.44 8.67
CA ASN A 195 -12.02 3.19 7.28
C ASN A 195 -10.84 2.62 6.48
N GLY A 196 -9.66 2.47 7.11
CA GLY A 196 -8.45 1.95 6.47
C GLY A 196 -7.61 3.02 5.76
N THR A 197 -7.89 4.30 5.96
CA THR A 197 -7.08 5.38 5.39
C THR A 197 -5.83 5.57 6.23
N SER A 198 -4.66 5.31 5.65
CA SER A 198 -3.36 5.55 6.26
C SER A 198 -2.87 6.97 5.99
N THR A 199 -2.58 7.71 7.06
CA THR A 199 -2.05 9.08 7.00
C THR A 199 -0.61 9.09 7.51
N ILE A 200 0.29 9.58 6.67
CA ILE A 200 1.66 9.91 7.05
C ILE A 200 1.70 11.39 7.41
N LYS A 201 2.12 11.70 8.64
CA LYS A 201 2.26 13.07 9.13
C LYS A 201 3.72 13.36 9.44
N VAL A 202 4.23 14.43 8.86
CA VAL A 202 5.57 14.96 9.13
C VAL A 202 5.43 16.25 9.92
N ASP A 203 5.87 16.22 11.17
CA ASP A 203 5.85 17.36 12.07
C ASP A 203 7.21 18.00 12.17
N SER A 204 7.22 19.32 12.41
CA SER A 204 8.42 20.07 12.78
C SER A 204 8.12 20.96 13.99
N PRO A 205 9.13 21.36 14.78
CA PRO A 205 8.96 22.29 15.89
C PRO A 205 8.75 23.73 15.41
N ILE A 206 8.67 23.98 14.10
CA ILE A 206 8.40 25.29 13.50
C ILE A 206 7.05 25.22 12.79
N ALA A 207 6.16 26.15 13.11
CA ALA A 207 4.90 26.34 12.39
C ALA A 207 4.83 27.74 11.77
N TYR A 208 4.13 27.83 10.65
CA TYR A 208 3.73 29.11 10.08
C TYR A 208 2.67 29.76 10.97
N VAL A 209 2.78 31.08 11.17
CA VAL A 209 1.81 31.85 11.96
C VAL A 209 0.53 32.12 11.15
N ASN A 210 0.55 31.96 9.82
CA ASN A 210 -0.63 32.08 8.96
C ASN A 210 -1.59 30.89 9.20
N ALA A 211 -2.87 31.19 9.45
CA ALA A 211 -3.91 30.19 9.66
C ALA A 211 -4.24 29.38 8.39
N ASN A 212 -3.98 29.95 7.20
CA ASN A 212 -4.15 29.25 5.93
C ASN A 212 -2.88 28.44 5.60
N LYS A 213 -2.97 27.11 5.73
CA LYS A 213 -1.86 26.18 5.42
C LYS A 213 -1.59 26.02 3.92
N ASP A 214 -2.53 26.45 3.08
CA ASP A 214 -2.45 26.35 1.61
C ASP A 214 -2.01 27.68 0.95
N ASP A 215 -1.78 28.73 1.75
CA ASP A 215 -1.33 30.02 1.24
C ASP A 215 0.14 29.96 0.76
N THR A 216 0.29 29.75 -0.54
CA THR A 216 1.56 29.83 -1.27
C THR A 216 1.81 31.22 -1.87
N SER A 217 0.87 32.16 -1.72
CA SER A 217 0.86 33.46 -2.39
C SER A 217 1.51 34.58 -1.57
N THR A 218 1.58 34.40 -0.24
CA THR A 218 2.34 35.27 0.66
C THR A 218 3.11 34.45 1.69
N PRO A 219 4.45 34.32 1.59
CA PRO A 219 5.22 33.70 2.66
C PRO A 219 4.94 34.44 3.96
N SER A 220 4.62 33.69 5.03
CA SER A 220 4.42 34.29 6.34
C SER A 220 5.70 35.01 6.75
N ASN A 221 5.62 36.31 7.03
CA ASN A 221 6.75 37.07 7.57
C ASN A 221 7.12 36.68 9.01
N THR A 222 6.45 35.67 9.58
CA THR A 222 6.66 35.20 10.95
C THR A 222 6.55 33.67 11.04
N SER A 223 7.38 33.09 11.92
CA SER A 223 7.34 31.67 12.28
C SER A 223 7.24 31.56 13.80
N THR A 224 6.56 30.52 14.28
CA THR A 224 6.43 30.20 15.70
C THR A 224 7.11 28.87 15.97
N PHE A 225 7.88 28.82 17.06
CA PHE A 225 8.30 27.55 17.63
C PHE A 225 7.13 26.98 18.44
N VAL A 226 6.82 25.71 18.20
CA VAL A 226 5.69 25.01 18.82
C VAL A 226 6.20 23.94 19.79
N GLY A 227 5.44 23.72 20.86
CA GLY A 227 5.80 22.78 21.92
C GLY A 227 5.39 23.31 23.30
N ALA A 228 5.41 22.45 24.31
CA ALA A 228 5.10 22.84 25.69
C ALA A 228 6.23 23.67 26.33
N GLU A 229 7.48 23.44 25.92
CA GLU A 229 8.66 24.07 26.49
C GLU A 229 9.25 25.11 25.53
N PRO A 230 9.81 26.23 26.05
CA PRO A 230 10.53 27.20 25.23
C PRO A 230 11.74 26.57 24.52
N VAL A 231 11.98 26.96 23.27
CA VAL A 231 13.16 26.50 22.53
C VAL A 231 14.36 27.42 22.73
N GLN A 232 15.55 26.84 22.75
CA GLN A 232 16.80 27.58 22.68
C GLN A 232 17.28 27.62 21.23
N VAL A 233 17.42 28.83 20.68
CA VAL A 233 17.99 29.02 19.34
C VAL A 233 19.48 29.33 19.49
N GLN A 234 20.33 28.46 18.95
CA GLN A 234 21.79 28.56 19.01
C GLN A 234 22.38 28.66 17.61
N ASN A 235 23.66 29.00 17.52
CA ASN A 235 24.40 29.13 16.25
C ASN A 235 23.73 30.09 15.25
N VAL A 236 23.03 31.10 15.75
CA VAL A 236 22.46 32.17 14.93
C VAL A 236 23.57 33.16 14.62
N ALA A 237 23.82 33.42 13.33
CA ALA A 237 24.74 34.46 12.93
C ALA A 237 24.11 35.84 13.15
N SER A 238 24.89 36.75 13.73
CA SER A 238 24.45 38.13 13.93
C SER A 238 24.40 38.88 12.60
N GLY A 239 23.23 39.42 12.27
CA GLY A 239 23.03 40.17 11.02
C GLY A 239 23.62 41.59 11.07
N VAL A 240 24.04 42.09 12.23
CA VAL A 240 24.68 43.41 12.37
C VAL A 240 26.19 43.38 12.07
N ARG A 241 26.80 42.20 12.00
CA ARG A 241 28.26 42.06 11.82
C ARG A 241 28.74 42.32 10.39
N ALA A 242 27.91 42.08 9.38
CA ALA A 242 28.23 42.40 7.99
C ALA A 242 28.57 43.90 7.82
N GLU A 243 27.85 44.76 8.53
CA GLU A 243 28.06 46.21 8.52
C GLU A 243 29.37 46.62 9.23
N SER A 244 29.76 45.88 10.27
CA SER A 244 30.97 46.16 11.05
C SER A 244 32.30 45.78 10.36
N LYS A 245 32.24 45.04 9.24
CA LYS A 245 33.41 44.46 8.53
C LYS A 245 34.33 43.58 9.40
N VAL A 246 33.86 43.09 10.55
CA VAL A 246 34.61 42.17 11.41
C VAL A 246 34.55 40.75 10.81
N PRO A 247 35.69 40.08 10.55
CA PRO A 247 35.71 38.74 9.98
C PRO A 247 35.00 37.70 10.86
N ALA A 248 34.30 36.75 10.22
CA ALA A 248 33.57 35.68 10.91
C ALA A 248 34.45 34.79 11.82
N ALA A 249 35.76 34.68 11.52
CA ALA A 249 36.71 33.91 12.35
C ALA A 249 36.99 34.55 13.73
N ASN A 250 36.76 35.85 13.91
CA ASN A 250 36.99 36.55 15.17
C ASN A 250 35.77 36.57 16.11
N VAL A 251 34.71 35.84 15.77
CA VAL A 251 33.44 35.84 16.52
C VAL A 251 33.59 35.26 17.92
N SER A 252 34.45 34.24 18.08
CA SER A 252 34.67 33.57 19.37
C SER A 252 35.57 34.36 20.32
N ASN A 253 36.34 35.33 19.82
CA ASN A 253 37.25 36.16 20.62
C ASN A 253 37.56 37.52 19.95
N PRO A 254 36.62 38.48 19.91
CA PRO A 254 36.81 39.75 19.22
C PRO A 254 37.84 40.64 19.92
N THR A 255 38.68 41.32 19.13
CA THR A 255 39.63 42.33 19.63
C THR A 255 38.88 43.58 20.16
N ALA A 256 39.58 44.47 20.85
CA ALA A 256 39.00 45.76 21.26
C ALA A 256 38.51 46.60 20.05
N GLY A 257 39.26 46.56 18.94
CA GLY A 257 38.87 47.21 17.68
C GLY A 257 37.59 46.62 17.09
N ASP A 258 37.49 45.28 17.09
CA ASP A 258 36.29 44.57 16.61
C ASP A 258 35.07 44.90 17.48
N LYS A 259 35.23 44.91 18.81
CA LYS A 259 34.15 45.29 19.73
C LYS A 259 33.65 46.72 19.46
N LYS A 260 34.56 47.66 19.18
CA LYS A 260 34.20 49.04 18.83
C LYS A 260 33.47 49.12 17.48
N ALA A 261 33.92 48.37 16.47
CA ALA A 261 33.27 48.34 15.17
C ALA A 261 31.85 47.75 15.25
N ILE A 262 31.67 46.67 16.01
CA ILE A 262 30.36 46.04 16.28
C ILE A 262 29.44 46.99 17.05
N ALA A 263 29.96 47.65 18.09
CA ALA A 263 29.21 48.64 18.85
C ALA A 263 28.69 49.78 17.97
N ASN A 264 29.54 50.31 17.09
CA ASN A 264 29.17 51.34 16.14
C ASN A 264 28.13 50.84 15.13
N ALA A 265 28.25 49.60 14.65
CA ALA A 265 27.28 49.02 13.74
C ALA A 265 25.90 48.87 14.40
N ILE A 266 25.85 48.41 15.66
CA ILE A 266 24.60 48.34 16.44
C ILE A 266 24.02 49.73 16.70
N GLY A 267 24.85 50.71 17.10
CA GLY A 267 24.38 52.05 17.41
C GLY A 267 23.84 52.83 16.21
N ASN A 268 24.22 52.44 14.99
CA ASN A 268 23.86 53.14 13.74
C ASN A 268 23.06 52.26 12.76
N VAL A 269 22.37 51.22 13.25
CA VAL A 269 21.50 50.39 12.38
C VAL A 269 20.40 51.24 11.74
N THR A 270 20.19 51.05 10.43
CA THR A 270 19.14 51.73 9.65
C THR A 270 18.52 50.81 8.61
N GLY A 271 17.31 51.14 8.16
CA GLY A 271 16.62 50.41 7.09
C GLY A 271 16.44 48.92 7.40
N ALA A 272 16.82 48.05 6.45
CA ALA A 272 16.64 46.61 6.55
C ALA A 272 17.42 45.94 7.69
N THR A 273 18.44 46.60 8.25
CA THR A 273 19.24 46.03 9.36
C THR A 273 18.54 46.14 10.71
N LEU A 274 17.49 46.94 10.84
CA LEU A 274 16.72 47.09 12.09
C LEU A 274 16.03 45.79 12.52
N THR A 275 15.75 44.89 11.58
CA THR A 275 15.11 43.59 11.84
C THR A 275 16.11 42.46 12.01
N ASN A 276 17.42 42.75 11.97
CA ASN A 276 18.45 41.74 12.13
C ASN A 276 18.61 41.33 13.61
N VAL A 277 18.91 40.06 13.81
CA VAL A 277 19.32 39.55 15.12
C VAL A 277 20.72 40.07 15.47
N ALA A 278 20.88 40.57 16.70
CA ALA A 278 22.16 40.84 17.32
C ALA A 278 22.43 39.79 18.39
N ASN A 279 23.61 39.17 18.37
CA ASN A 279 23.96 38.15 19.36
C ASN A 279 24.32 38.82 20.69
N ILE A 280 24.21 38.07 21.79
CA ILE A 280 24.48 38.62 23.14
C ILE A 280 25.88 39.23 23.28
N GLY A 281 26.89 38.64 22.63
CA GLY A 281 28.25 39.19 22.61
C GLY A 281 28.35 40.52 21.87
N ASP A 282 27.52 40.77 20.85
CA ASP A 282 27.47 42.05 20.14
C ASP A 282 26.83 43.12 21.00
N VAL A 283 25.73 42.78 21.66
CA VAL A 283 25.06 43.67 22.63
C VAL A 283 25.99 44.01 23.78
N GLN A 284 26.76 43.05 24.29
CA GLN A 284 27.78 43.30 25.31
C GLN A 284 28.91 44.20 24.80
N ALA A 285 29.37 44.04 23.56
CA ALA A 285 30.37 44.91 22.96
C ALA A 285 29.84 46.36 22.81
N ALA A 286 28.59 46.51 22.35
CA ALA A 286 27.89 47.78 22.26
C ALA A 286 27.75 48.45 23.64
N ALA A 287 27.30 47.70 24.64
CA ALA A 287 27.16 48.18 26.01
C ALA A 287 28.50 48.60 26.63
N ALA A 288 29.58 47.86 26.36
CA ALA A 288 30.91 48.20 26.84
C ALA A 288 31.45 49.49 26.20
N ALA A 289 31.23 49.68 24.90
CA ALA A 289 31.65 50.89 24.18
C ALA A 289 30.80 52.13 24.50
N ALA A 290 29.54 51.93 24.93
CA ALA A 290 28.67 53.01 25.39
C ALA A 290 29.11 53.64 26.73
N LYS A 291 30.10 53.05 27.42
CA LYS A 291 30.66 53.63 28.64
C LYS A 291 31.41 54.92 28.30
N THR A 292 31.00 56.01 28.90
CA THR A 292 31.69 57.29 28.80
C THR A 292 32.70 57.41 29.94
N GLU A 293 33.93 57.79 29.61
CA GLU A 293 34.97 58.13 30.58
C GLU A 293 35.13 59.65 30.61
N VAL A 294 34.97 60.25 31.80
CA VAL A 294 35.18 61.69 32.03
C VAL A 294 36.27 61.82 33.08
N THR A 295 37.39 62.45 32.72
CA THR A 295 38.61 62.50 33.54
C THR A 295 39.19 63.92 33.56
N SER A 296 39.75 64.30 34.71
CA SER A 296 40.58 65.50 34.87
C SER A 296 42.00 65.06 35.23
N ALA A 297 42.86 64.94 34.21
CA ALA A 297 44.22 64.41 34.39
C ALA A 297 45.10 65.24 35.35
N ASN A 298 44.86 66.53 35.45
CA ASN A 298 45.58 67.47 36.32
C ASN A 298 44.84 67.78 37.64
N GLY A 299 43.67 67.17 37.88
CA GLY A 299 42.89 67.32 39.11
C GLY A 299 42.28 68.72 39.34
N THR A 300 42.38 69.65 38.38
CA THR A 300 41.85 71.01 38.53
C THR A 300 40.31 71.05 38.45
N ILE A 301 39.71 69.99 37.92
CA ILE A 301 38.26 69.85 37.77
C ILE A 301 37.80 68.65 38.59
N ALA A 302 36.89 68.91 39.52
CA ALA A 302 36.17 67.86 40.24
C ALA A 302 35.08 67.29 39.32
N VAL A 303 35.14 65.98 39.07
CA VAL A 303 34.11 65.25 38.33
C VAL A 303 33.39 64.35 39.32
N SER A 304 32.12 64.62 39.56
CA SER A 304 31.23 63.71 40.27
C SER A 304 30.16 63.19 39.32
N ASN A 305 29.50 62.10 39.68
CA ASN A 305 28.39 61.58 38.89
C ASN A 305 27.14 61.42 39.75
N SER A 306 25.99 61.54 39.07
CA SER A 306 24.68 61.21 39.61
C SER A 306 23.88 60.44 38.55
N THR A 307 22.83 59.74 38.97
CA THR A 307 21.92 59.06 38.05
C THR A 307 20.72 59.96 37.80
N GLY A 308 20.48 60.29 36.53
CA GLY A 308 19.31 61.06 36.12
C GLY A 308 18.02 60.24 36.13
N ALA A 309 16.88 60.92 35.94
CA ALA A 309 15.55 60.31 35.99
C ALA A 309 15.31 59.20 34.96
N ASN A 310 16.09 59.16 33.87
CA ASN A 310 15.99 58.15 32.82
C ASN A 310 17.10 57.10 32.91
N GLY A 311 17.81 57.02 34.05
CA GLY A 311 18.92 56.10 34.25
C GLY A 311 20.23 56.49 33.55
N GLN A 312 20.31 57.69 32.96
CA GLN A 312 21.54 58.20 32.37
C GLN A 312 22.54 58.64 33.44
N THR A 313 23.83 58.45 33.19
CA THR A 313 24.88 59.06 34.00
C THR A 313 24.92 60.56 33.72
N ILE A 314 24.72 61.38 34.75
CA ILE A 314 24.95 62.82 34.71
C ILE A 314 26.34 63.06 35.30
N TYR A 315 27.22 63.69 34.52
CA TYR A 315 28.53 64.13 34.99
C TYR A 315 28.43 65.57 35.48
N ASN A 316 28.61 65.75 36.79
CA ASN A 316 28.68 67.06 37.43
C ASN A 316 30.15 67.50 37.42
N VAL A 317 30.42 68.65 36.81
CA VAL A 317 31.76 69.15 36.54
C VAL A 317 31.94 70.48 37.24
N GLU A 318 32.80 70.52 38.26
CA GLU A 318 33.02 71.70 39.11
C GLU A 318 34.51 72.06 39.16
N VAL A 319 34.82 73.35 39.28
CA VAL A 319 36.21 73.79 39.46
C VAL A 319 36.61 73.54 40.91
N ALA A 320 37.67 72.75 41.15
CA ALA A 320 38.05 72.31 42.49
C ALA A 320 38.71 73.43 43.32
N ASN A 321 39.06 74.55 42.68
CA ASN A 321 39.78 75.68 43.23
C ASN A 321 39.12 77.01 42.83
N THR A 322 39.42 78.09 43.56
CA THR A 322 38.82 79.43 43.35
C THR A 322 39.23 80.11 42.03
N THR A 323 40.07 79.45 41.22
CA THR A 323 40.66 80.01 40.00
C THR A 323 40.69 78.95 38.90
N LEU A 324 39.92 79.18 37.84
CA LEU A 324 39.99 78.38 36.61
C LEU A 324 41.09 78.95 35.70
N THR A 325 42.19 78.24 35.54
CA THR A 325 43.25 78.66 34.61
C THR A 325 42.87 78.27 33.19
N VAL A 326 42.35 79.22 32.40
CA VAL A 326 42.07 79.00 30.98
C VAL A 326 43.38 79.14 30.19
N SER A 327 44.05 78.02 29.91
CA SER A 327 45.16 78.02 28.96
C SER A 327 44.60 78.07 27.54
N ASN A 328 44.48 79.26 26.96
CA ASN A 328 44.25 79.36 25.53
C ASN A 328 45.50 78.83 24.83
N GLY A 329 45.36 77.72 24.10
CA GLY A 329 46.47 76.92 23.54
C GLY A 329 47.39 77.63 22.55
N THR A 330 47.22 78.93 22.32
CA THR A 330 48.20 79.80 21.66
C THR A 330 48.10 81.19 22.27
N GLY A 331 49.27 81.74 22.63
CA GLY A 331 49.42 82.95 23.43
C GLY A 331 48.53 84.12 23.02
N SER A 332 47.71 84.55 23.96
CA SER A 332 47.42 85.94 24.32
C SER A 332 46.38 85.90 25.43
N THR A 333 46.70 86.61 26.51
CA THR A 333 45.86 86.84 27.70
C THR A 333 44.38 86.99 27.38
N PRO A 334 43.49 86.18 27.98
CA PRO A 334 42.08 86.54 28.06
C PRO A 334 41.93 87.58 29.18
N ALA A 335 41.67 88.82 28.80
CA ALA A 335 41.04 89.80 29.68
C ALA A 335 39.60 89.34 29.93
N GLY A 336 39.41 88.55 30.98
CA GLY A 336 38.10 88.04 31.40
C GLY A 336 38.05 87.99 32.91
N LYS A 337 37.47 89.03 33.50
CA LYS A 337 37.22 89.22 34.92
C LYS A 337 36.43 88.01 35.46
N VAL A 338 36.96 87.33 36.48
CA VAL A 338 36.15 86.47 37.35
C VAL A 338 35.72 87.36 38.50
N GLU A 339 34.50 87.90 38.43
CA GLU A 339 33.88 88.55 39.59
C GLU A 339 33.22 87.48 40.47
N ALA A 340 33.39 87.65 41.78
CA ALA A 340 32.49 87.09 42.79
C ALA A 340 31.26 87.99 42.91
#